data_AF-A0A963T1F2-F1
#
_entry.id   AF-A0A963T1F2-F1
#
_cell.length_a   1.000
_cell.length_b   1.000
_cell.length_c   1.000
_cell.angle_alpha   90.00
_cell.angle_beta   90.00
_cell.angle_gamma   90.00
#
_symmetry.space_group_name_H-M   'P 1'
#
loop_
_entity.id
_entity.type
_entity.pdbx_description
1 polymer ?
#
loop_
_entity_poly.entity_id
_entity_poly.type
_entity_poly.pdbx_seq_one_letter_code
_entity_poly.pdbx_strand_id
1 'polypeptide(L)'
;MQTREDHLAVARDLTMKAARWLALLRFQGRPGTPMFLFGLSTYHDMFDPDATDVARFLACKRMLPAVERQKVVESWKAEEALALNGPMKPHRLEWHTTLRGAALETVADLLREAIDRFRSAGTSAEE
;
A
#
# COMPACT_ATOMS: atom_id res chain seq x y z
N MET A 1 -13.26 -23.86 6.73
CA MET A 1 -13.39 -22.78 7.73
C MET A 1 -11.97 -22.35 8.07
N GLN A 2 -11.55 -21.13 7.68
CA GLN A 2 -10.21 -20.64 8.02
C GLN A 2 -10.17 -20.30 9.51
N THR A 3 -9.05 -20.63 10.16
CA THR A 3 -8.83 -20.36 11.58
C THR A 3 -8.33 -18.93 11.78
N ARG A 4 -8.42 -18.43 13.01
CA ARG A 4 -7.84 -17.13 13.39
C ARG A 4 -6.36 -17.02 12.99
N GLU A 5 -5.58 -18.07 13.21
CA GLU A 5 -4.16 -18.08 12.87
C GLU A 5 -3.92 -18.05 11.35
N ASP A 6 -4.77 -18.71 10.56
CA ASP A 6 -4.70 -18.62 9.09
C ASP A 6 -4.92 -17.18 8.61
N HIS A 7 -5.89 -16.47 9.21
CA HIS A 7 -6.13 -15.06 8.89
C HIS A 7 -4.93 -14.18 9.26
N LEU A 8 -4.31 -14.38 10.44
CA LEU A 8 -3.13 -13.62 10.86
C LEU A 8 -1.92 -13.91 9.97
N ALA A 9 -1.66 -15.17 9.63
CA ALA A 9 -0.56 -15.55 8.75
C ALA A 9 -0.67 -14.87 7.37
N VAL A 10 -1.87 -14.89 6.78
CA VAL A 10 -2.14 -14.20 5.50
C VAL A 10 -1.98 -12.69 5.65
N ALA A 11 -2.51 -12.09 6.72
CA ALA A 11 -2.40 -10.65 6.97
C ALA A 11 -0.93 -10.20 7.08
N ARG A 12 -0.09 -10.96 7.79
CA ARG A 12 1.35 -10.71 7.94
C ARG A 12 2.07 -10.77 6.60
N ASP A 13 1.81 -11.79 5.79
CA ASP A 13 2.42 -11.94 4.46
C ASP A 13 2.03 -10.80 3.51
N LEU A 14 0.75 -10.43 3.47
CA LEU A 14 0.26 -9.30 2.67
C LEU A 14 0.88 -7.97 3.11
N THR A 15 0.97 -7.74 4.43
CA THR A 15 1.60 -6.55 5.00
C THR A 15 3.06 -6.44 4.57
N MET A 16 3.82 -7.54 4.67
CA MET A 16 5.22 -7.59 4.24
C MET A 16 5.37 -7.37 2.73
N LYS A 17 4.49 -7.96 1.91
CA LYS A 17 4.47 -7.73 0.46
C LYS A 17 4.20 -6.26 0.13
N ALA A 18 3.20 -5.64 0.77
CA ALA A 18 2.91 -4.22 0.59
C ALA A 18 4.13 -3.36 0.95
N ALA A 19 4.79 -3.65 2.08
CA ALA A 19 5.98 -2.92 2.51
C ALA A 19 7.15 -3.04 1.51
N ARG A 20 7.39 -4.24 0.96
CA ARG A 20 8.39 -4.48 -0.10
C ARG A 20 8.11 -3.62 -1.34
N TRP A 21 6.86 -3.57 -1.79
CA TRP A 21 6.46 -2.72 -2.91
C TRP A 21 6.68 -1.23 -2.62
N LEU A 22 6.30 -0.77 -1.43
CA LEU A 22 6.53 0.62 -1.01
C LEU A 22 8.03 0.97 -1.01
N ALA A 23 8.89 0.05 -0.58
CA ALA A 23 10.35 0.20 -0.65
C ALA A 23 10.84 0.34 -2.10
N LEU A 24 10.40 -0.56 -2.99
CA LEU A 24 10.78 -0.56 -4.41
C LEU A 24 10.31 0.71 -5.12
N LEU A 25 9.12 1.20 -4.79
CA LEU A 25 8.57 2.44 -5.31
C LEU A 25 9.23 3.69 -4.73
N ARG A 26 10.16 3.54 -3.76
CA ARG A 26 10.76 4.66 -3.05
C ARG A 26 9.67 5.59 -2.51
N PHE A 27 8.62 5.00 -1.94
CA PHE A 27 7.41 5.71 -1.57
C PHE A 27 7.72 6.83 -0.56
N GLN A 28 7.01 7.94 -0.68
CA GLN A 28 7.08 9.09 0.21
C GLN A 28 5.66 9.41 0.63
N GLY A 29 5.39 9.68 1.91
CA GLY A 29 4.01 9.99 2.33
C GLY A 29 3.48 11.28 1.69
N ARG A 30 4.38 12.23 1.40
CA ARG A 30 4.11 13.51 0.70
C ARG A 30 5.32 13.94 -0.14
N PRO A 31 5.14 14.72 -1.22
CA PRO A 31 6.28 15.29 -1.95
C PRO A 31 7.20 16.10 -1.03
N GLY A 32 8.52 15.93 -1.17
CA GLY A 32 9.51 16.63 -0.36
C GLY A 32 9.67 16.11 1.08
N THR A 33 8.86 15.13 1.51
CA THR A 33 9.14 14.39 2.75
C THR A 33 10.23 13.36 2.49
N PRO A 34 11.03 13.02 3.52
CA PRO A 34 11.95 11.90 3.40
C PRO A 34 11.20 10.68 2.87
N MET A 35 11.88 9.87 2.05
CA MET A 35 11.48 8.47 1.86
C MET A 35 11.28 7.86 3.25
N PHE A 36 10.47 6.82 3.40
CA PHE A 36 10.36 6.10 4.68
C PHE A 36 11.73 5.53 5.08
N LEU A 37 12.56 6.40 5.63
CA LEU A 37 13.85 6.12 6.22
C LEU A 37 13.56 5.56 7.59
N PHE A 38 14.39 4.60 8.00
CA PHE A 38 14.46 4.07 9.35
C PHE A 38 14.15 5.17 10.38
N GLY A 39 12.94 5.16 10.96
CA GLY A 39 12.49 6.20 11.90
C GLY A 39 10.99 6.53 11.85
N LEU A 40 10.29 6.30 10.74
CA LEU A 40 8.82 6.33 10.73
C LEU A 40 8.29 4.98 11.25
N SER A 41 7.96 4.94 12.54
CA SER A 41 7.52 3.73 13.28
C SER A 41 6.52 2.89 12.48
N THR A 42 5.60 3.57 11.83
CA THR A 42 4.47 2.96 11.11
C THR A 42 4.90 2.12 9.91
N TYR A 43 5.94 2.51 9.17
CA TYR A 43 6.41 1.71 8.03
C TYR A 43 7.28 0.54 8.52
N HIS A 44 8.08 0.77 9.58
CA HIS A 44 8.92 -0.25 10.20
C HIS A 44 8.08 -1.43 10.70
N ASP A 45 6.95 -1.17 11.36
CA ASP A 45 6.06 -2.20 11.89
C ASP A 45 5.51 -3.14 10.80
N MET A 46 5.47 -2.71 9.54
CA MET A 46 5.05 -3.58 8.43
C MET A 46 6.11 -4.64 8.05
N PHE A 47 7.38 -4.38 8.33
CA PHE A 47 8.52 -5.21 7.90
C PHE A 47 9.21 -5.94 9.05
N ASP A 48 9.20 -5.32 10.24
CA ASP A 48 9.85 -5.83 11.43
C ASP A 48 9.30 -7.21 11.81
N PRO A 49 10.10 -8.28 11.86
CA PRO A 49 9.63 -9.61 12.26
C PRO A 49 9.06 -9.64 13.69
N ASP A 50 9.52 -8.76 14.57
CA ASP A 50 9.14 -8.71 15.97
C ASP A 50 7.91 -7.80 16.23
N ALA A 51 7.40 -7.12 15.20
CA ALA A 51 6.20 -6.30 15.31
C ALA A 51 4.94 -7.14 15.59
N THR A 52 4.15 -6.67 16.55
CA THR A 52 2.86 -7.28 16.92
C THR A 52 1.83 -7.15 15.79
N ASP A 53 0.82 -8.03 15.77
CA ASP A 53 -0.26 -7.96 14.79
C ASP A 53 -1.05 -6.64 14.88
N VAL A 54 -1.20 -6.08 16.08
CA VAL A 54 -1.83 -4.77 16.30
C VAL A 54 -0.99 -3.65 15.67
N ALA A 55 0.34 -3.69 15.83
CA ALA A 55 1.24 -2.71 15.22
C ALA A 55 1.16 -2.78 13.68
N ARG A 56 1.22 -3.99 13.11
CA ARG A 56 1.06 -4.23 11.66
C ARG A 56 -0.30 -3.74 11.13
N PHE A 57 -1.36 -4.01 11.87
CA PHE A 57 -2.70 -3.56 11.52
C PHE A 57 -2.81 -2.03 11.49
N LEU A 58 -2.34 -1.37 12.55
CA LEU A 58 -2.30 0.10 12.63
C LEU A 58 -1.42 0.70 11.53
N ALA A 59 -0.31 0.04 11.21
CA ALA A 59 0.55 0.42 10.12
C ALA A 59 -0.14 0.41 8.77
N CYS A 60 -0.82 -0.70 8.44
CA CYS A 60 -1.59 -0.81 7.20
C CYS A 60 -2.68 0.27 7.13
N LYS A 61 -3.43 0.49 8.23
CA LYS A 61 -4.47 1.53 8.31
C LYS A 61 -3.92 2.93 8.07
N ARG A 62 -2.73 3.25 8.59
CA ARG A 62 -2.11 4.57 8.40
C ARG A 62 -1.53 4.74 6.99
N MET A 63 -1.03 3.68 6.37
CA MET A 63 -0.43 3.73 5.03
C MET A 63 -1.45 3.80 3.90
N LEU A 64 -2.58 3.11 4.02
CA LEU A 64 -3.58 3.07 2.96
C LEU A 64 -4.02 4.48 2.50
N PRO A 65 -4.38 5.45 3.38
CA PRO A 65 -4.73 6.80 2.92
C PRO A 65 -3.61 7.54 2.19
N ALA A 66 -2.35 7.30 2.54
CA ALA A 66 -1.23 7.93 1.86
C ALA A 66 -1.05 7.37 0.44
N VAL A 67 -1.20 6.05 0.29
CA VAL A 67 -1.16 5.37 -1.00
C VAL A 67 -2.31 5.84 -1.90
N GLU A 68 -3.54 5.90 -1.37
CA GLU A 68 -4.71 6.38 -2.13
C GLU A 68 -4.54 7.81 -2.64
N ARG A 69 -4.02 8.72 -1.80
CA ARG A 69 -3.74 10.10 -2.25
C ARG A 69 -2.75 10.14 -3.41
N GLN A 70 -1.71 9.29 -3.41
CA GLN A 70 -0.77 9.26 -4.53
C GLN A 70 -1.36 8.63 -5.79
N LYS A 71 -2.24 7.63 -5.66
CA LYS A 71 -2.95 7.07 -6.82
C LYS A 71 -3.72 8.14 -7.58
N VAL A 72 -4.43 9.02 -6.87
CA VAL A 72 -5.16 10.15 -7.48
C VAL A 72 -4.20 11.11 -8.19
N VAL A 73 -3.03 11.38 -7.62
CA VAL A 73 -2.02 12.21 -8.28
C VAL A 73 -1.51 11.55 -9.57
N GLU A 74 -1.28 10.23 -9.57
CA GLU A 74 -0.84 9.50 -10.75
C GLU A 74 -1.93 9.42 -11.83
N SER A 75 -3.22 9.33 -11.46
CA SER A 75 -4.30 9.36 -12.45
C SER A 75 -4.36 10.72 -13.17
N TRP A 76 -4.22 11.84 -12.44
CA TRP A 76 -4.16 13.17 -13.06
C TRP A 76 -2.96 13.32 -14.00
N LYS A 77 -1.79 12.79 -13.64
CA LYS A 77 -0.62 12.78 -14.54
C LYS A 77 -0.88 11.96 -15.81
N ALA A 78 -1.60 10.86 -15.69
CA ALA A 78 -1.95 10.01 -16.82
C ALA A 78 -2.92 10.73 -17.78
N GLU A 79 -3.93 11.41 -17.23
CA GLU A 79 -4.86 12.27 -17.98
C GLU A 79 -4.14 13.41 -18.69
N GLU A 80 -3.25 14.13 -17.99
CA GLU A 80 -2.42 15.20 -18.56
C GLU A 80 -1.55 14.68 -19.72
N ALA A 81 -0.89 13.53 -19.53
CA ALA A 81 -0.06 12.92 -20.55
C ALA A 81 -0.87 12.50 -21.80
N LEU A 82 -2.10 12.02 -21.61
CA LEU A 82 -3.01 11.67 -22.71
C LEU A 82 -3.44 12.92 -23.49
N ALA A 83 -3.76 14.01 -22.79
CA ALA A 83 -4.15 15.28 -23.40
C ALA A 83 -3.02 15.89 -24.24
N LEU A 84 -1.76 15.79 -23.77
CA LEU A 84 -0.60 16.37 -24.45
C LEU A 84 -0.07 15.52 -25.61
N ASN A 85 -0.07 14.19 -25.47
CA ASN A 85 0.65 13.30 -26.39
C ASN A 85 -0.27 12.47 -27.30
N GLY A 86 -1.59 12.64 -27.18
CA GLY A 86 -2.56 11.80 -27.89
C GLY A 86 -2.68 10.39 -27.27
N PRO A 87 -3.41 9.47 -27.93
CA PRO A 87 -3.77 8.18 -27.35
C PRO A 87 -2.54 7.38 -26.90
N MET A 88 -2.61 6.82 -25.68
CA MET A 88 -1.53 6.01 -25.14
C MET A 88 -1.22 4.81 -26.04
N LYS A 89 0.06 4.46 -26.15
CA LYS A 89 0.50 3.27 -26.88
C LYS A 89 -0.22 2.02 -26.36
N PRO A 90 -0.53 1.01 -27.20
CA PRO A 90 -1.36 -0.13 -26.83
C PRO A 90 -0.96 -0.87 -25.54
N HIS A 91 0.34 -1.04 -25.29
CA HIS A 91 0.88 -1.68 -24.08
C HIS A 91 0.74 -0.84 -22.80
N ARG A 92 0.25 0.40 -22.90
CA ARG A 92 -0.14 1.25 -21.76
C ARG A 92 -1.65 1.36 -21.60
N LEU A 93 -2.45 0.86 -22.56
CA LEU A 93 -3.91 0.85 -22.46
C LEU A 93 -4.43 -0.08 -21.36
N GLU A 94 -3.63 -1.07 -20.94
CA GLU A 94 -3.98 -1.94 -19.81
C GLU A 94 -4.10 -1.15 -18.51
N TRP A 95 -3.40 -0.02 -18.39
CA TRP A 95 -3.33 0.77 -17.17
C TRP A 95 -3.99 2.13 -17.43
N HIS A 96 -5.12 2.38 -16.77
CA HIS A 96 -5.84 3.66 -16.82
C HIS A 96 -5.11 4.79 -16.04
N THR A 97 -3.81 4.60 -15.74
CA THR A 97 -2.97 5.45 -14.89
C THR A 97 -1.49 5.28 -15.31
N THR A 98 -0.55 5.93 -14.62
CA THR A 98 0.89 5.72 -14.87
C THR A 98 1.35 4.34 -14.40
N LEU A 99 2.53 3.87 -14.83
CA LEU A 99 3.16 2.66 -14.28
C LEU A 99 3.27 2.71 -12.74
N ARG A 100 3.61 3.88 -12.20
CA ARG A 100 3.67 4.09 -10.74
C ARG A 100 2.28 4.00 -10.12
N GLY A 101 1.26 4.56 -10.77
CA GLY A 101 -0.14 4.46 -10.35
C GLY A 101 -0.62 3.02 -10.27
N ALA A 102 -0.34 2.20 -11.29
CA ALA A 102 -0.70 0.78 -11.32
C ALA A 102 -0.01 -0.02 -10.20
N ALA A 103 1.26 0.29 -9.91
CA ALA A 103 1.94 -0.30 -8.77
C ALA A 103 1.32 0.13 -7.43
N LEU A 104 0.91 1.39 -7.29
CA LEU A 104 0.23 1.89 -6.09
C LEU A 104 -1.17 1.27 -5.93
N GLU A 105 -1.88 0.94 -7.01
CA GLU A 105 -3.12 0.16 -6.98
C GLU A 105 -2.88 -1.21 -6.35
N THR A 106 -1.87 -1.94 -6.83
CA THR A 106 -1.48 -3.24 -6.26
C THR A 106 -1.17 -3.12 -4.76
N VAL A 107 -0.45 -2.08 -4.34
CA VAL A 107 -0.17 -1.83 -2.91
C VAL A 107 -1.45 -1.56 -2.12
N ALA A 108 -2.36 -0.74 -2.65
CA ALA A 108 -3.62 -0.43 -1.98
C ALA A 108 -4.45 -1.71 -1.77
N ASP A 109 -4.49 -2.61 -2.74
CA ASP A 109 -5.23 -3.87 -2.63
C ASP A 109 -4.60 -4.81 -1.60
N LEU A 110 -3.26 -4.93 -1.58
CA LEU A 110 -2.55 -5.68 -0.54
C LEU A 110 -2.85 -5.13 0.87
N LEU A 111 -2.86 -3.80 1.02
CA LEU A 111 -3.16 -3.14 2.30
C LEU A 111 -4.60 -3.36 2.75
N ARG A 112 -5.57 -3.25 1.84
CA ARG A 112 -7.00 -3.48 2.14
C ARG A 112 -7.23 -4.92 2.56
N GLU A 113 -6.72 -5.88 1.80
CA GLU A 113 -6.84 -7.30 2.13
C GLU A 113 -6.17 -7.60 3.48
N ALA A 114 -4.98 -7.07 3.74
CA ALA A 114 -4.31 -7.25 5.04
C ALA A 114 -5.16 -6.72 6.20
N ILE A 115 -5.75 -5.53 6.06
CA ILE A 115 -6.63 -4.91 7.05
C ILE A 115 -7.86 -5.79 7.31
N ASP A 116 -8.49 -6.32 6.26
CA ASP A 116 -9.68 -7.15 6.40
C ASP A 116 -9.36 -8.52 7.01
N ARG A 117 -8.17 -9.07 6.73
CA ARG A 117 -7.68 -10.30 7.36
C ARG A 117 -7.39 -10.11 8.85
N PHE A 118 -6.75 -9.01 9.24
CA PHE A 118 -6.56 -8.67 10.66
C PHE A 118 -7.89 -8.51 11.39
N ARG A 119 -8.87 -7.81 10.79
CA ARG A 119 -10.22 -7.68 11.35
C ARG A 119 -10.91 -9.03 11.52
N SER A 120 -10.82 -9.89 10.51
CA SER A 120 -11.39 -11.25 10.54
C SER A 120 -10.77 -12.13 11.63
N ALA A 121 -9.52 -11.84 12.02
CA ALA A 121 -8.82 -12.51 13.11
C ALA A 121 -9.12 -11.91 14.50
N GLY A 122 -9.96 -10.87 14.58
CA GLY A 122 -10.28 -10.16 15.82
C GLY A 122 -9.23 -9.12 16.24
N THR A 123 -8.32 -8.73 15.37
CA THR A 123 -7.37 -7.64 15.64
C THR A 123 -8.11 -6.30 15.53
N SER A 124 -8.38 -5.67 16.68
CA SER A 124 -8.81 -4.28 16.78
C SER A 124 -7.75 -3.46 17.49
N ALA A 125 -7.65 -2.18 17.14
CA ALA A 125 -7.03 -1.22 18.04
C ALA A 125 -8.12 -0.80 19.01
N GLU A 126 -8.01 -1.17 20.29
CA GLU A 126 -8.81 -0.51 21.33
C GLU A 126 -8.37 0.96 21.36
N GLU A 127 -9.35 1.86 21.26
CA GLU A 127 -9.18 3.33 21.31
C GLU A 127 -8.95 3.82 22.73
#